data_AF-A0A2V1CG77-F1
#
_entry.id   AF-A0A2V1CG77-F1
#
_cell.length_a   1.000
_cell.length_b   1.000
_cell.length_c   1.000
_cell.angle_alpha   90.00
_cell.angle_beta   90.00
_cell.angle_gamma   90.00
#
_symmetry.space_group_name_H-M   'P 1'
#
loop_
_entity.id
_entity.type
_entity.pdbx_description
1 polymer ?
#
loop_
_entity_poly.entity_id
_entity_poly.type
_entity_poly.pdbx_seq_one_letter_code
_entity_poly.pdbx_strand_id
1 'polypeptide(L)' 'MQLLNTVLAVIGLTFSAVTMATPTPQGFIGQEKCTNTGSYGCGGSNNIVVCNTSGKWVTAAYCGSNQHCAIVGGQPHCV' A
#
# COMPACT_ATOMS: atom_id res chain seq x y z
N MET A 1 -26.09 -22.12 44.39
CA MET A 1 -25.41 -23.22 43.68
C MET A 1 -26.15 -23.46 42.37
N GLN A 2 -25.41 -23.33 41.25
CA GLN A 2 -25.68 -23.93 39.92
C GLN A 2 -27.00 -23.52 39.19
N LEU A 3 -27.02 -23.02 37.96
CA LEU A 3 -26.11 -23.02 36.80
C LEU A 3 -26.39 -21.74 35.99
N LEU A 4 -25.46 -20.85 35.64
CA LEU A 4 -24.34 -20.99 34.69
C LEU A 4 -24.76 -21.53 33.29
N ASN A 5 -24.61 -20.65 32.27
CA ASN A 5 -24.62 -20.93 30.83
C ASN A 5 -25.98 -21.33 30.26
N THR A 6 -26.56 -20.64 29.28
CA THR A 6 -26.11 -20.44 27.89
C THR A 6 -27.21 -19.56 27.31
N VAL A 7 -26.97 -18.41 26.69
CA VAL A 7 -26.99 -18.27 25.24
C VAL A 7 -26.20 -17.00 24.89
N LEU A 8 -24.96 -17.26 24.46
CA LEU A 8 -24.28 -16.61 23.34
C LEU A 8 -24.58 -15.12 23.12
N ALA A 9 -23.76 -14.29 23.78
CA ALA A 9 -22.79 -13.44 23.09
C ALA A 9 -23.10 -13.18 21.59
N VAL A 10 -24.03 -12.27 21.31
CA VAL A 10 -24.11 -11.57 20.03
C VAL A 10 -22.93 -10.58 20.02
N ILE A 11 -21.72 -11.12 19.87
CA ILE A 11 -20.53 -10.35 19.58
C ILE A 11 -20.74 -9.84 18.16
N GLY A 12 -21.17 -8.58 18.07
CA GLY A 12 -21.28 -7.85 16.82
C GLY A 12 -19.93 -7.88 16.12
N LEU A 13 -19.81 -8.73 15.12
CA LEU A 13 -18.76 -8.70 14.12
C LEU A 13 -18.96 -7.41 13.31
N THR A 14 -18.46 -6.30 13.82
CA THR A 14 -18.31 -5.07 13.04
C THR A 14 -17.27 -5.36 11.98
N PHE A 15 -17.72 -5.55 10.75
CA PHE A 15 -16.87 -5.65 9.57
C PHE A 15 -16.09 -4.34 9.44
N SER A 16 -14.84 -4.34 9.92
CA SER A 16 -13.89 -3.27 9.62
C SER A 16 -13.65 -3.29 8.12
N ALA A 17 -14.25 -2.33 7.40
CA ALA A 17 -14.00 -2.14 5.99
C ALA A 17 -12.52 -1.79 5.79
N VAL A 18 -11.72 -2.78 5.38
CA VAL A 18 -10.35 -2.55 4.92
C VAL A 18 -10.43 -1.83 3.58
N THR A 19 -10.39 -0.50 3.61
CA THR A 19 -10.17 0.27 2.40
C THR A 19 -8.73 0.00 1.97
N MET A 20 -8.54 -0.95 1.05
CA MET A 20 -7.27 -1.08 0.36
C MET A 20 -7.06 0.25 -0.35
N ALA A 21 -6.01 0.99 0.04
CA ALA A 21 -5.64 2.20 -0.66
C ALA A 21 -5.41 1.81 -2.12
N THR A 22 -6.36 2.15 -2.99
CA THR A 22 -6.22 1.96 -4.42
C THR A 22 -5.03 2.83 -4.83
N PRO A 23 -3.93 2.24 -5.33
CA PRO A 23 -2.82 3.03 -5.83
C PRO A 23 -3.40 3.93 -6.92
N THR A 24 -3.42 5.24 -6.67
CA THR A 24 -3.76 6.18 -7.72
C THR A 24 -2.69 6.02 -8.79
N PRO A 25 -3.03 5.96 -10.08
CA PRO A 25 -2.05 5.92 -11.15
C PRO A 25 -1.31 7.27 -11.17
N GLN A 26 -0.32 7.36 -10.29
CA GLN A 26 0.57 8.49 -10.19
C GLN A 26 1.62 8.23 -11.25
N GLY A 27 1.66 9.10 -12.26
CA GLY A 27 2.88 9.26 -13.05
C GLY A 27 4.09 9.46 -12.13
N PHE A 28 5.30 9.43 -12.69
CA PHE A 28 6.55 9.50 -11.93
C PHE A 28 6.48 10.44 -10.72
N ILE A 29 6.77 9.89 -9.53
CA ILE A 29 6.68 10.57 -8.25
C ILE A 29 7.84 11.55 -8.14
N GLY A 30 7.54 12.84 -8.35
CA GLY A 30 8.51 13.93 -8.25
C GLY A 30 8.51 14.68 -6.91
N GLN A 31 7.62 14.32 -5.98
CA GLN A 31 7.53 14.94 -4.66
C GLN A 31 8.16 14.06 -3.57
N GLU A 32 8.74 14.66 -2.53
CA GLU A 32 9.34 13.91 -1.40
C GLU A 32 8.29 13.35 -0.45
N LYS A 33 7.17 14.06 -0.25
CA LYS A 33 6.12 13.68 0.71
C LYS A 33 5.04 12.80 0.10
N CYS A 34 4.46 11.96 0.95
CA CYS A 34 3.34 11.07 0.64
C CYS A 34 2.37 10.96 1.80
N THR A 35 1.08 10.78 1.48
CA THR A 35 0.01 10.70 2.47
C THR A 35 -0.38 9.27 2.83
N ASN A 36 -0.28 8.35 1.87
CA ASN A 36 -0.73 6.97 2.03
C ASN A 36 0.46 6.03 2.27
N THR A 37 0.79 5.79 3.54
CA THR A 37 1.81 4.82 3.94
C THR A 37 1.56 3.45 3.30
N GLY A 38 2.64 2.81 2.81
CA GLY A 38 2.58 1.51 2.14
C GLY A 38 2.17 1.57 0.67
N SER A 39 1.81 2.74 0.14
CA SER A 39 1.60 2.90 -1.30
C SER A 39 2.92 2.79 -2.05
N TYR A 40 2.87 2.25 -3.27
CA TYR A 40 4.01 2.13 -4.16
C TYR A 40 3.81 2.99 -5.42
N GLY A 41 4.91 3.50 -5.99
CA GLY A 41 4.90 4.19 -7.27
C GLY A 41 6.26 4.14 -7.97
N CYS A 42 6.34 4.69 -9.19
CA CYS A 42 7.62 4.89 -9.86
C CYS A 42 8.26 6.19 -9.38
N GLY A 43 9.44 6.13 -8.75
CA GLY A 43 10.17 7.30 -8.23
C GLY A 43 11.06 8.00 -9.27
N GLY A 44 10.91 7.61 -10.53
CA GLY A 44 11.78 7.94 -11.66
C GLY A 44 11.76 6.82 -12.68
N SER A 45 12.62 6.91 -13.70
CA SER A 45 12.61 5.93 -14.80
C SER A 45 13.12 4.54 -14.41
N ASN A 46 13.87 4.37 -13.32
CA ASN A 46 14.53 3.08 -13.01
C ASN A 46 14.40 2.67 -11.53
N ASN A 47 13.37 3.14 -10.84
CA ASN A 47 13.17 2.76 -9.45
C ASN A 47 11.70 2.81 -9.04
N ILE A 48 11.35 1.85 -8.19
CA ILE A 48 10.08 1.78 -7.48
C ILE A 48 10.31 2.39 -6.09
N VAL A 49 9.41 3.26 -5.68
CA VAL A 49 9.40 3.88 -4.34
C VAL A 49 8.21 3.40 -3.54
N VAL A 50 8.36 3.39 -2.22
CA VAL A 50 7.30 3.11 -1.25
C VAL A 50 7.16 4.29 -0.31
N CYS A 51 5.92 4.62 0.06
CA CYS A 51 5.64 5.62 1.08
C CYS A 51 5.89 5.01 2.46
N ASN A 52 6.93 5.48 3.16
CA ASN A 52 7.24 4.97 4.50
C ASN A 52 6.29 5.55 5.58
N THR A 53 6.45 5.09 6.83
CA THR A 53 5.65 5.53 7.99
C THR A 53 5.87 7.00 8.35
N SER A 54 6.97 7.60 7.89
CA SER A 54 7.25 9.04 8.07
C SER A 54 6.61 9.92 7.00
N GLY A 55 5.79 9.35 6.10
CA GLY A 55 5.16 10.09 5.01
C GLY A 55 6.16 10.57 3.95
N LYS A 56 7.25 9.81 3.75
CA LYS A 56 8.26 10.08 2.71
C LYS A 56 8.34 8.94 1.71
N TRP A 57 8.51 9.30 0.45
CA TRP A 57 8.88 8.33 -0.58
C TRP A 57 10.33 7.89 -0.39
N VAL A 58 10.53 6.59 -0.27
CA VAL A 58 11.86 5.97 -0.20
C VAL A 58 11.98 4.89 -1.26
N THR A 59 13.17 4.68 -1.79
CA THR A 59 13.39 3.63 -2.80
C THR A 59 13.12 2.26 -2.19
N ALA A 60 12.21 1.52 -2.81
CA ALA A 60 11.89 0.14 -2.47
C ALA A 60 12.70 -0.84 -3.34
N ALA A 61 12.86 -0.53 -4.63
CA ALA A 61 13.60 -1.36 -5.57
C ALA A 61 14.19 -0.52 -6.72
N TYR A 62 15.31 -0.99 -7.27
CA TYR A 62 15.85 -0.52 -8.54
C TYR A 62 15.54 -1.55 -9.63
N CYS A 63 15.16 -1.11 -10.83
CA CYS A 63 14.82 -2.02 -11.91
C CYS A 63 16.05 -2.63 -12.60
N GLY A 64 17.24 -2.06 -12.40
CA GLY A 64 18.48 -2.59 -12.96
C GLY A 64 18.71 -2.16 -14.40
N SER A 65 19.73 -2.74 -15.04
CA SER A 65 20.17 -2.32 -16.37
C SER A 65 19.18 -2.72 -17.46
N ASN A 66 18.84 -1.78 -18.35
CA ASN A 66 17.88 -1.95 -19.48
C ASN A 66 16.42 -2.19 -19.09
N GLN A 67 16.07 -2.09 -17.81
CA GLN A 67 14.67 -2.07 -17.37
C GLN A 67 14.29 -0.66 -16.96
N HIS A 68 12.98 -0.40 -16.95
CA HIS A 68 12.44 0.84 -16.47
C HIS A 68 11.21 0.60 -15.60
N CYS A 69 10.90 1.58 -14.74
CA CYS A 69 9.67 1.54 -13.97
C CYS A 69 8.50 1.99 -14.84
N ALA A 70 7.46 1.16 -14.91
CA ALA A 70 6.20 1.48 -15.57
C ALA A 70 5.02 1.08 -14.68
N ILE A 71 3.88 1.75 -14.87
CA ILE A 71 2.63 1.38 -14.19
C ILE A 71 1.91 0.34 -15.06
N VAL A 72 1.83 -0.90 -14.57
CA VAL A 72 1.14 -2.02 -15.22
C VAL A 72 -0.01 -2.45 -14.32
N GLY A 73 -1.24 -2.44 -14.83
CA GLY A 73 -2.41 -2.81 -14.03
C GLY A 73 -2.67 -1.90 -12.80
N GLY A 74 -2.16 -0.66 -12.82
CA GLY A 74 -2.28 0.27 -11.69
C GLY A 74 -1.17 0.16 -10.64
N GLN A 75 -0.20 -0.74 -10.82
CA GLN A 75 0.90 -0.95 -9.89
C GLN A 75 2.25 -0.73 -10.57
N PRO A 76 3.28 -0.25 -9.84
CA PRO A 76 4.61 -0.09 -10.43
C PRO A 76 5.30 -1.45 -10.62
N HIS A 77 5.82 -1.66 -11.83
CA HIS A 77 6.58 -2.83 -12.22
C HIS A 77 7.88 -2.42 -12.90
N CYS A 78 8.91 -3.26 -12.75
CA CYS A 78 10.10 -3.19 -13.59
C CYS A 78 9.83 -4.00 -14.86
N VAL A 79 9.98 -3.36 -16.02
CA VAL A 79 9.70 -3.91 -17.35
C VAL A 79 10.81 -3.57 -18.34
#